data_AF-A0A6J1PVJ1-F1
#
_entry.id   AF-A0A6J1PVJ1-F1
#
_cell.length_a   1.000
_cell.length_b   1.000
_cell.length_c   1.000
_cell.angle_alpha   90.00
_cell.angle_beta   90.00
_cell.angle_gamma   90.00
#
_symmetry.space_group_name_H-M   'P 1'
#
loop_
_entity.id
_entity.type
_entity.pdbx_description
1 polymer ?
#
loop_
_entity_poly.entity_id
_entity_poly.type
_entity_poly.pdbx_seq_one_letter_code
_entity_poly.pdbx_strand_id
1 'polypeptide(L)'
;MTTPVLTKKQQRHSLSAKKGPVKGLRNILAQPNSNFWPVINVNQYTELTKNLNTILPSIKQTSNRISKHVLKNLSKEDRTLARREMLEAASPKPDILKFMIMGINVVTRALEKDNVCCVLLDANVEPPLIIKHIVTMAVNKKIPVLLLPILKIVTLEKMGFTAAAFALKVAYKYFITLK
;
A
#
# COMPACT_ATOMS: atom_id res chain seq x y z
N MET A 1 -12.19 77.22 21.51
CA MET A 1 -12.45 75.92 20.86
C MET A 1 -11.72 74.85 21.66
N THR A 2 -12.43 74.12 22.52
CA THR A 2 -11.87 73.07 23.38
C THR A 2 -11.58 71.82 22.56
N THR A 3 -10.35 71.31 22.61
CA THR A 3 -9.96 70.07 21.92
C THR A 3 -10.71 68.88 22.53
N PRO A 4 -11.39 68.04 21.74
CA PRO A 4 -12.13 66.90 22.28
C PRO A 4 -11.17 65.86 22.85
N VAL A 5 -11.29 65.60 24.15
CA VAL A 5 -10.50 64.56 24.85
C VAL A 5 -11.24 63.24 24.74
N LEU A 6 -10.58 62.22 24.18
CA LEU A 6 -11.15 60.88 24.05
C LEU A 6 -11.49 60.28 25.42
N THR A 7 -12.64 59.63 25.52
CA THR A 7 -13.03 58.92 26.74
C THR A 7 -12.12 57.71 26.99
N LYS A 8 -11.97 57.28 28.25
CA LYS A 8 -11.11 56.13 28.62
C LYS A 8 -11.43 54.84 27.83
N LYS A 9 -12.70 54.63 27.45
CA LYS A 9 -13.11 53.50 26.60
C LYS A 9 -12.59 53.65 25.17
N GLN A 10 -12.65 54.85 24.59
CA GLN A 10 -12.13 55.13 23.25
C GLN A 10 -10.60 55.04 23.19
N GLN A 11 -9.89 55.46 24.26
CA GLN A 11 -8.43 55.29 24.37
C GLN A 11 -8.00 53.81 24.36
N ARG A 12 -8.76 52.90 24.99
CA ARG A 12 -8.48 51.45 24.97
C ARG A 12 -8.66 50.85 23.57
N HIS A 13 -9.66 51.33 22.82
CA HIS A 13 -9.88 50.89 21.44
C HIS A 13 -8.89 51.49 20.44
N SER A 14 -8.36 52.70 20.68
CA SER A 14 -7.35 53.30 19.81
C SER A 14 -5.95 52.70 20.00
N LEU A 15 -5.62 52.22 21.21
CA LEU A 15 -4.36 51.56 21.55
C LEU A 15 -4.35 50.05 21.30
N SER A 16 -5.50 49.45 20.99
CA SER A 16 -5.56 48.08 20.48
C SER A 16 -5.00 48.08 19.06
N ALA A 17 -3.67 48.07 18.97
CA ALA A 17 -2.94 47.94 17.72
C ALA A 17 -3.60 46.83 16.90
N LYS A 18 -4.10 47.19 15.71
CA LYS A 18 -4.44 46.21 14.68
C LYS A 18 -3.19 45.36 14.45
N LYS A 19 -3.07 44.22 15.13
CA LYS A 19 -2.02 43.24 14.87
C LYS A 19 -2.27 42.76 13.45
N GLY A 20 -1.55 43.33 12.50
CA GLY A 20 -1.47 42.79 11.14
C GLY A 20 -1.06 41.32 11.21
N PRO A 21 -1.30 40.53 10.15
CA PRO A 21 -0.92 39.12 10.14
C PRO A 21 0.55 39.02 10.55
N VAL A 22 0.82 38.26 11.62
CA VAL A 22 2.17 38.06 12.14
C VAL A 22 2.96 37.35 11.04
N LYS A 23 3.73 38.12 10.26
CA LYS A 23 4.74 37.60 9.32
C LYS A 23 5.91 37.07 10.12
N GLY A 24 5.70 35.98 10.86
CA GLY A 24 6.73 35.25 11.57
C GLY A 24 7.28 34.16 10.66
N LEU A 25 8.52 34.30 10.21
CA LEU A 25 9.25 33.18 9.61
C LEU A 25 9.49 32.14 10.71
N ARG A 26 8.91 30.95 10.58
CA ARG A 26 9.21 29.83 11.46
C ARG A 26 10.27 28.98 10.79
N ASN A 27 11.42 28.85 11.43
CA ASN A 27 12.42 27.86 11.05
C ASN A 27 11.88 26.49 11.45
N ILE A 28 11.49 25.69 10.47
CA ILE A 28 11.07 24.30 10.68
C ILE A 28 12.21 23.42 10.19
N LEU A 29 12.66 22.51 11.05
CA LEU A 29 13.57 21.45 10.64
C LEU A 29 12.81 20.50 9.71
N ALA A 30 13.07 20.62 8.42
CA ALA A 30 12.56 19.68 7.43
C ALA A 30 13.32 18.35 7.52
N GLN A 31 12.64 17.25 7.19
CA GLN A 31 13.31 15.96 7.08
C GLN A 31 14.27 15.99 5.87
N PRO A 32 15.53 15.54 6.02
CA PRO A 32 16.53 15.63 4.95
C PRO A 32 16.23 14.68 3.79
N ASN A 33 15.55 13.57 4.06
CA ASN A 33 15.23 12.58 3.03
C ASN A 33 13.97 13.02 2.28
N SER A 34 14.07 13.11 0.95
CA SER A 34 12.92 13.37 0.09
C SER A 34 11.86 12.29 0.30
N ASN A 35 10.60 12.71 0.41
CA ASN A 35 9.47 11.80 0.59
C ASN A 35 9.15 10.97 -0.66
N PHE A 36 9.88 11.22 -1.76
CA PHE A 36 9.58 10.69 -3.08
C PHE A 36 10.63 9.65 -3.45
N TRP A 37 10.23 8.39 -3.35
CA TRP A 37 10.97 7.28 -3.95
C TRP A 37 10.71 7.29 -5.46
N PRO A 38 11.69 6.97 -6.31
CA PRO A 38 11.52 7.03 -7.76
C PRO A 38 10.38 6.10 -8.21
N VAL A 39 9.45 6.69 -8.95
CA VAL A 39 8.36 5.98 -9.63
C VAL A 39 8.86 5.57 -11.01
N ILE A 40 8.57 4.34 -11.43
CA ILE A 40 8.98 3.90 -12.77
C ILE A 40 8.27 4.74 -13.84
N ASN A 41 9.03 5.19 -14.83
CA ASN A 41 8.49 5.88 -15.99
C ASN A 41 7.64 4.98 -16.88
N VAL A 42 6.62 5.57 -17.51
CA VAL A 42 5.64 4.86 -18.34
C VAL A 42 6.28 4.02 -19.45
N ASN A 43 7.36 4.51 -20.02
CA ASN A 43 8.06 3.86 -21.13
C ASN A 43 8.87 2.64 -20.68
N GLN A 44 9.20 2.54 -19.39
CA GLN A 44 10.10 1.50 -18.85
C GLN A 44 9.35 0.29 -18.30
N TYR A 45 8.06 0.41 -17.97
CA TYR A 45 7.33 -0.72 -17.39
C TYR A 45 6.65 -1.61 -18.44
N THR A 46 6.71 -1.33 -19.74
CA THR A 46 6.00 -2.11 -20.77
C THR A 46 6.37 -3.60 -20.74
N GLU A 47 7.67 -3.89 -20.64
CA GLU A 47 8.19 -5.26 -20.49
C GLU A 47 7.77 -5.88 -19.15
N LEU A 48 7.86 -5.13 -18.05
CA LEU A 48 7.43 -5.57 -16.73
C LEU A 48 5.93 -5.93 -16.72
N THR A 49 5.09 -5.09 -17.33
CA THR A 49 3.65 -5.30 -17.46
C THR A 49 3.35 -6.51 -18.30
N LYS A 50 4.07 -6.72 -19.41
CA LYS A 50 3.94 -7.93 -20.22
C LYS A 50 4.22 -9.19 -19.39
N ASN A 51 5.32 -9.19 -18.65
CA ASN A 51 5.71 -10.31 -17.78
C ASN A 51 4.68 -10.55 -16.66
N LEU A 52 4.22 -9.50 -15.98
CA LEU A 52 3.16 -9.60 -14.96
C LEU A 52 1.86 -10.14 -15.57
N ASN A 53 1.48 -9.68 -16.76
CA ASN A 53 0.26 -10.13 -17.43
C ASN A 53 0.33 -11.59 -17.87
N THR A 54 1.52 -12.12 -18.19
CA THR A 54 1.71 -13.54 -18.50
C THR A 54 1.72 -14.40 -17.25
N ILE A 55 2.40 -13.95 -16.18
CA ILE A 55 2.62 -14.75 -14.97
C ILE A 55 1.39 -14.73 -14.05
N LEU A 56 0.78 -13.57 -13.80
CA LEU A 56 -0.28 -13.44 -12.78
C LEU A 56 -1.53 -14.32 -13.04
N PRO A 57 -2.03 -14.50 -14.28
CA PRO A 57 -3.18 -15.37 -14.54
C PRO A 57 -2.92 -16.84 -14.14
N SER A 58 -1.70 -17.33 -14.32
CA SER A 58 -1.32 -18.69 -13.92
C SER A 58 -1.34 -18.91 -12.40
N ILE A 59 -1.25 -17.81 -11.64
CA ILE A 59 -1.22 -17.79 -10.19
C ILE A 59 -2.62 -17.53 -9.60
N LYS A 60 -3.59 -17.12 -10.43
CA LYS A 60 -4.94 -16.74 -9.99
C LYS A 60 -5.58 -17.85 -9.16
N GLN A 61 -5.86 -17.54 -7.89
CA GLN A 61 -6.71 -18.39 -7.07
C GLN A 61 -8.16 -18.24 -7.52
N THR A 62 -8.77 -19.33 -7.97
CA THR A 62 -10.23 -19.42 -7.97
C THR A 62 -10.69 -19.40 -6.51
N SER A 63 -11.28 -18.28 -6.10
CA SER A 63 -11.92 -18.17 -4.79
C SER A 63 -13.18 -19.04 -4.80
N ASN A 64 -13.05 -20.30 -4.41
CA ASN A 64 -14.17 -21.23 -4.21
C ASN A 64 -14.92 -20.94 -2.91
N ARG A 65 -15.20 -19.66 -2.62
CA ARG A 65 -15.86 -19.26 -1.38
C ARG A 65 -17.37 -19.28 -1.58
N ILE A 66 -18.05 -20.17 -0.87
CA ILE A 66 -19.51 -20.18 -0.81
C ILE A 66 -19.98 -18.83 -0.24
N SER A 67 -20.90 -18.19 -0.96
CA SER A 67 -21.53 -16.95 -0.50
C SER A 67 -22.13 -17.15 0.89
N LYS A 68 -21.93 -16.16 1.78
CA LYS A 68 -22.53 -16.17 3.12
C LYS A 68 -24.06 -16.25 3.05
N HIS A 69 -24.69 -15.73 2.00
CA HIS A 69 -26.14 -15.83 1.82
C HIS A 69 -26.60 -17.28 1.64
N VAL A 70 -25.89 -18.06 0.82
CA VAL A 70 -26.19 -19.48 0.61
C VAL A 70 -25.98 -20.27 1.90
N LEU A 71 -24.88 -19.99 2.62
CA LEU A 71 -24.60 -20.66 3.90
C LEU A 71 -25.63 -20.33 4.99
N LYS A 72 -26.20 -19.12 5.03
CA LYS A 72 -27.19 -18.73 6.05
C LYS A 72 -28.44 -19.61 6.01
N ASN A 73 -28.84 -20.07 4.83
CA ASN A 73 -30.05 -20.87 4.63
C ASN A 73 -29.84 -22.37 4.90
N LEU A 74 -28.59 -22.82 5.04
CA LEU A 74 -28.24 -24.22 5.29
C LEU A 74 -28.20 -24.55 6.79
N SER A 75 -28.49 -25.80 7.14
CA SER A 75 -28.32 -26.31 8.51
C SER A 75 -26.83 -26.36 8.89
N LYS A 76 -26.51 -26.55 10.18
CA LYS A 76 -25.11 -26.63 10.62
C LYS A 76 -24.35 -27.80 9.96
N GLU A 77 -25.02 -28.90 9.69
CA GLU A 77 -24.46 -30.12 9.12
C GLU A 77 -24.29 -29.99 7.60
N ASP A 78 -25.24 -29.39 6.90
CA ASP A 78 -25.12 -29.13 5.46
C ASP A 78 -24.02 -28.10 5.16
N ARG A 79 -23.80 -27.15 6.08
CA ARG A 79 -22.68 -26.19 5.98
C ARG A 79 -21.32 -26.87 6.08
N THR A 80 -21.18 -27.93 6.87
CA THR A 80 -19.89 -28.64 7.00
C THR A 80 -19.64 -29.55 5.81
N LEU A 81 -20.69 -30.21 5.30
CA LEU A 81 -20.62 -31.01 4.06
C LEU A 81 -20.27 -30.15 2.84
N ALA A 82 -21.00 -29.05 2.61
CA ALA A 82 -20.72 -28.15 1.48
C ALA A 82 -19.31 -27.56 1.53
N ARG A 83 -18.76 -27.32 2.73
CA ARG A 83 -17.36 -26.89 2.89
C ARG A 83 -16.35 -27.99 2.56
N ARG A 84 -16.64 -29.25 2.90
CA ARG A 84 -15.76 -30.39 2.57
C ARG A 84 -15.77 -30.66 1.07
N GLU A 85 -16.94 -30.73 0.46
CA GLU A 85 -17.06 -30.97 -0.99
C GLU A 85 -16.34 -29.88 -1.80
N MET A 86 -16.42 -28.61 -1.38
CA MET A 86 -15.67 -27.53 -2.02
C MET A 86 -14.17 -27.57 -1.78
N LEU A 87 -13.72 -28.09 -0.63
CA LEU A 87 -12.29 -28.29 -0.36
C LEU A 87 -11.73 -29.41 -1.23
N GLU A 88 -12.50 -30.47 -1.46
CA GLU A 88 -12.12 -31.59 -2.35
C GLU A 88 -12.18 -31.20 -3.82
N ALA A 89 -13.17 -30.38 -4.23
CA ALA A 89 -13.26 -29.85 -5.58
C ALA A 89 -12.28 -28.70 -5.87
N ALA A 90 -11.56 -28.20 -4.86
CA ALA A 90 -10.59 -27.14 -5.07
C ALA A 90 -9.34 -27.68 -5.77
N SER A 91 -9.01 -27.09 -6.92
CA SER A 91 -7.74 -27.33 -7.59
C SER A 91 -6.56 -27.07 -6.64
N PRO A 92 -5.49 -27.89 -6.69
CA PRO A 92 -4.33 -27.72 -5.83
C PRO A 92 -3.75 -26.32 -6.00
N LYS A 93 -3.46 -25.65 -4.87
CA LYS A 93 -2.88 -24.31 -4.89
C LYS A 93 -1.50 -24.40 -5.55
N PRO A 94 -1.18 -23.57 -6.54
CA PRO A 94 0.15 -23.58 -7.14
C PRO A 94 1.21 -23.26 -6.06
N ASP A 95 2.27 -24.05 -6.01
CA ASP A 95 3.37 -23.92 -5.03
C ASP A 95 3.99 -22.52 -5.01
N ILE A 96 3.92 -21.81 -6.15
CA ILE A 96 4.43 -20.45 -6.34
C ILE A 96 3.79 -19.46 -5.36
N LEU A 97 2.51 -19.66 -5.00
CA LEU A 97 1.79 -18.78 -4.06
C LEU A 97 2.42 -18.78 -2.67
N LYS A 98 3.10 -19.85 -2.28
CA LYS A 98 3.82 -19.92 -0.99
C LYS A 98 4.94 -18.89 -0.90
N PHE A 99 5.47 -18.46 -2.04
CA PHE A 99 6.53 -17.47 -2.14
C PHE A 99 6.01 -16.06 -2.40
N MET A 100 4.69 -15.88 -2.55
CA MET A 100 4.10 -14.59 -2.89
C MET A 100 3.36 -13.99 -1.70
N ILE A 101 3.65 -12.74 -1.40
CA ILE A 101 3.10 -12.02 -0.26
C ILE A 101 2.37 -10.79 -0.80
N MET A 102 1.09 -10.68 -0.51
CA MET A 102 0.24 -9.60 -1.01
C MET A 102 -0.47 -8.87 0.12
N GLY A 103 -0.57 -7.56 -0.01
CA GLY A 103 -1.23 -6.67 0.94
C GLY A 103 -0.24 -6.00 1.89
N ILE A 104 -0.49 -4.71 2.14
CA ILE A 104 0.37 -3.81 2.92
C ILE A 104 0.77 -4.42 4.26
N ASN A 105 -0.20 -4.86 5.07
CA ASN A 105 0.05 -5.38 6.43
C ASN A 105 0.80 -6.72 6.44
N VAL A 106 0.66 -7.53 5.39
CA VAL A 106 1.36 -8.81 5.30
C VAL A 106 2.80 -8.57 4.86
N VAL A 107 3.00 -7.65 3.91
CA VAL A 107 4.33 -7.23 3.46
C VAL A 107 5.13 -6.58 4.59
N THR A 108 4.53 -5.70 5.41
CA THR A 108 5.23 -5.10 6.56
C THR A 108 5.72 -6.16 7.54
N ARG A 109 4.85 -7.11 7.92
CA ARG A 109 5.21 -8.25 8.79
C ARG A 109 6.27 -9.16 8.17
N ALA A 110 6.26 -9.32 6.85
CA ALA A 110 7.26 -10.12 6.15
C ALA A 110 8.62 -9.43 6.13
N LEU A 111 8.62 -8.10 5.93
CA LEU A 111 9.80 -7.26 6.02
C LEU A 111 10.39 -7.28 7.43
N GLU A 112 9.57 -7.25 8.48
CA GLU A 112 10.04 -7.40 9.87
C GLU A 112 10.84 -8.69 10.07
N LYS A 113 10.39 -9.79 9.45
CA LYS A 113 11.00 -11.13 9.58
C LYS A 113 12.16 -11.42 8.61
N ASP A 114 12.63 -10.44 7.85
CA ASP A 114 13.74 -10.57 6.88
C ASP A 114 13.57 -11.69 5.85
N ASN A 115 12.31 -12.05 5.55
CA ASN A 115 11.99 -13.16 4.65
C ASN A 115 11.61 -12.68 3.24
N VAL A 116 12.01 -11.47 2.84
CA VAL A 116 11.56 -10.82 1.60
C VAL A 116 12.75 -10.55 0.68
N CYS A 117 12.61 -10.92 -0.59
CA CYS A 117 13.63 -10.72 -1.62
C CYS A 117 13.45 -9.40 -2.38
N CYS A 118 12.21 -9.02 -2.70
CA CYS A 118 11.90 -7.78 -3.38
C CYS A 118 10.48 -7.32 -3.05
N VAL A 119 10.24 -6.00 -3.19
CA VAL A 119 8.93 -5.39 -2.94
C VAL A 119 8.51 -4.55 -4.15
N LEU A 120 7.31 -4.82 -4.65
CA LEU A 120 6.58 -4.02 -5.63
C LEU A 120 5.47 -3.27 -4.88
N LEU A 121 5.44 -1.94 -5.00
CA LEU A 121 4.44 -1.09 -4.39
C LEU A 121 3.69 -0.32 -5.48
N ASP A 122 2.41 -0.10 -5.27
CA ASP A 122 1.67 0.85 -6.08
C ASP A 122 2.11 2.29 -5.73
N ALA A 123 2.24 3.15 -6.74
CA ALA A 123 2.62 4.55 -6.52
C ALA A 123 1.44 5.40 -6.03
N ASN A 124 0.21 4.94 -6.26
CA ASN A 124 -1.03 5.69 -6.03
C ASN A 124 -1.73 5.31 -4.71
N VAL A 125 -0.98 4.87 -3.69
CA VAL A 125 -1.56 4.47 -2.40
C VAL A 125 -1.79 5.69 -1.51
N GLU A 126 -3.02 5.80 -1.00
CA GLU A 126 -3.39 6.79 0.02
C GLU A 126 -3.55 6.11 1.40
N PRO A 127 -2.94 6.66 2.47
CA PRO A 127 -2.01 7.80 2.50
C PRO A 127 -0.58 7.45 2.04
N PRO A 128 0.17 8.39 1.43
CA PRO A 128 1.56 8.17 0.97
C PRO A 128 2.54 7.75 2.08
N LEU A 129 2.21 8.06 3.33
CA LEU A 129 2.98 7.65 4.51
C LEU A 129 3.17 6.13 4.60
N ILE A 130 2.19 5.35 4.11
CA ILE A 130 2.29 3.88 4.12
C ILE A 130 3.41 3.41 3.18
N ILE A 131 3.46 3.97 1.96
CA ILE A 131 4.52 3.66 1.00
C ILE A 131 5.87 4.04 1.61
N LYS A 132 5.99 5.26 2.16
CA LYS A 132 7.22 5.74 2.78
C LYS A 132 7.74 4.80 3.86
N HIS A 133 6.85 4.33 4.74
CA HIS A 133 7.22 3.40 5.80
C HIS A 133 7.81 2.11 5.23
N ILE A 134 7.13 1.48 4.26
CA ILE A 134 7.59 0.23 3.64
C ILE A 134 8.92 0.43 2.90
N VAL A 135 9.04 1.51 2.11
CA VAL A 135 10.27 1.87 1.40
C VAL A 135 11.42 2.02 2.39
N THR A 136 11.23 2.77 3.47
CA THR A 136 12.27 2.99 4.49
C THR A 136 12.72 1.67 5.13
N MET A 137 11.77 0.80 5.49
CA MET A 137 12.08 -0.51 6.06
C MET A 137 12.90 -1.38 5.10
N ALA A 138 12.50 -1.42 3.83
CA ALA A 138 13.18 -2.22 2.82
C ALA A 138 14.58 -1.67 2.49
N VAL A 139 14.74 -0.35 2.38
CA VAL A 139 16.05 0.29 2.17
C VAL A 139 17.00 0.01 3.32
N ASN A 140 16.54 0.13 4.57
CA ASN A 140 17.34 -0.19 5.75
C ASN A 140 17.82 -1.66 5.73
N LYS A 141 17.03 -2.56 5.16
CA LYS A 141 17.34 -3.99 5.01
C LYS A 141 18.03 -4.34 3.68
N LYS A 142 18.37 -3.34 2.85
CA LYS A 142 18.96 -3.51 1.51
C LYS A 142 18.12 -4.36 0.54
N ILE A 143 16.80 -4.33 0.70
CA ILE A 143 15.84 -5.02 -0.15
C ILE A 143 15.44 -4.09 -1.31
N PRO A 144 15.48 -4.54 -2.57
CA PRO A 144 15.05 -3.73 -3.71
C PRO A 144 13.54 -3.43 -3.65
N VAL A 145 13.21 -2.15 -3.82
CA VAL A 145 11.83 -1.64 -3.86
C VAL A 145 11.56 -0.93 -5.16
N LEU A 146 10.41 -1.24 -5.74
CA LEU A 146 9.97 -0.68 -7.01
C LEU A 146 8.56 -0.11 -6.89
N LEU A 147 8.37 1.14 -7.32
CA LEU A 147 7.06 1.78 -7.36
C LEU A 147 6.47 1.72 -8.77
N LEU A 148 5.33 1.04 -8.89
CA LEU A 148 4.63 0.78 -10.14
C LEU A 148 3.19 1.33 -10.07
N PRO A 149 2.88 2.45 -10.75
CA PRO A 149 1.55 3.10 -10.69
C PRO A 149 0.37 2.25 -11.16
N ILE A 150 0.65 1.20 -11.94
CA ILE A 150 -0.35 0.33 -12.55
C ILE A 150 -0.59 -0.97 -11.75
N LEU A 151 0.13 -1.18 -10.65
CA LEU A 151 0.11 -2.46 -9.92
C LEU A 151 -1.29 -2.83 -9.45
N LYS A 152 -2.05 -1.85 -8.96
CA LYS A 152 -3.42 -2.04 -8.50
C LYS A 152 -4.38 -2.45 -9.62
N ILE A 153 -4.19 -1.91 -10.82
CA ILE A 153 -5.01 -2.21 -12.01
C ILE A 153 -4.70 -3.62 -12.50
N VAL A 154 -3.42 -3.93 -12.70
CA VAL A 154 -2.97 -5.24 -13.19
C VAL A 154 -3.40 -6.37 -12.24
N THR A 155 -3.27 -6.18 -10.93
CA THR A 155 -3.69 -7.17 -9.95
C THR A 155 -5.21 -7.38 -9.95
N LEU A 156 -5.99 -6.31 -10.06
CA LEU A 156 -7.45 -6.43 -10.17
C LEU A 156 -7.88 -7.22 -11.41
N GLU A 157 -7.32 -6.89 -12.58
CA GLU A 157 -7.66 -7.55 -13.84
C GLU A 157 -7.26 -9.02 -13.87
N LYS A 158 -6.04 -9.34 -13.41
CA LYS A 158 -5.48 -10.69 -13.56
C LYS A 158 -5.81 -11.61 -12.38
N MET A 159 -5.80 -11.08 -11.15
CA MET A 159 -6.04 -11.87 -9.93
C MET A 159 -7.47 -11.76 -9.40
N GLY A 160 -8.24 -10.75 -9.80
CA GLY A 160 -9.60 -10.51 -9.32
C GLY A 160 -9.67 -9.77 -7.97
N PHE A 161 -8.55 -9.25 -7.47
CA PHE A 161 -8.53 -8.40 -6.28
C PHE A 161 -7.44 -7.33 -6.41
N THR A 162 -7.66 -6.18 -5.77
CA THR A 162 -6.68 -5.09 -5.76
C THR A 162 -5.58 -5.37 -4.75
N ALA A 163 -4.31 -5.23 -5.16
CA ALA A 163 -3.18 -5.27 -4.25
C ALA A 163 -2.31 -4.02 -4.43
N ALA A 164 -2.18 -3.25 -3.34
CA ALA A 164 -1.34 -2.05 -3.27
C ALA A 164 0.14 -2.36 -2.94
N ALA A 165 0.40 -3.53 -2.36
CA ALA A 165 1.74 -3.98 -2.03
C ALA A 165 1.87 -5.47 -2.37
N PHE A 166 2.99 -5.82 -2.97
CA PHE A 166 3.31 -7.15 -3.45
C PHE A 166 4.79 -7.42 -3.13
N ALA A 167 5.10 -8.59 -2.62
CA ALA A 167 6.47 -8.97 -2.27
C ALA A 167 6.73 -10.44 -2.59
N LEU A 168 7.98 -10.75 -2.92
CA LEU A 168 8.45 -12.12 -3.12
C LEU A 168 9.26 -12.56 -1.90
N LYS A 169 8.97 -13.77 -1.42
CA LYS A 169 9.69 -14.39 -0.32
C LYS A 169 11.06 -14.89 -0.80
N VAL A 170 12.08 -14.79 0.04
CA VAL A 170 13.39 -15.41 -0.24
C VAL A 170 13.20 -16.92 -0.33
N ALA A 171 13.40 -17.47 -1.52
CA ALA A 171 13.48 -18.91 -1.76
C ALA A 171 14.95 -19.25 -1.98
N TYR A 172 15.60 -19.84 -0.97
CA TYR A 172 17.00 -20.27 -1.04
C TYR A 172 17.33 -21.25 -2.19
N LYS A 173 16.33 -21.72 -2.96
CA LYS A 173 16.49 -22.76 -3.99
C LYS A 173 16.16 -22.36 -5.45
N TYR A 174 15.51 -21.23 -5.72
CA TYR A 174 14.93 -20.99 -7.07
C TYR A 174 15.38 -19.70 -7.78
N PHE A 175 16.10 -18.80 -7.11
CA PHE A 175 16.55 -17.55 -7.74
C PHE A 175 17.90 -17.67 -8.49
N ILE A 176 18.59 -18.82 -8.40
CA ILE A 176 19.88 -19.05 -9.06
C ILE A 176 19.72 -19.64 -10.48
N THR A 177 18.52 -20.09 -10.87
CA THR A 177 18.31 -20.85 -12.12
C THR A 177 17.74 -20.04 -13.28
N LEU A 178 17.93 -18.72 -13.30
CA LEU A 178 17.77 -17.89 -14.49
C LEU A 178 19.13 -17.27 -14.83
N LYS A 179 20.03 -18.10 -15.33
CA LYS A 179 21.20 -17.72 -16.12
C LYS A 179 21.03 -18.28 -17.52
#